data_AF-A0A942F5A2-F1
#
_entry.id   AF-A0A942F5A2-F1
#
_cell.length_a   1.000
_cell.length_b   1.000
_cell.length_c   1.000
_cell.angle_alpha   90.00
_cell.angle_beta   90.00
_cell.angle_gamma   90.00
#
_symmetry.space_group_name_H-M   'P 1'
#
loop_
_entity.id
_entity.type
_entity.pdbx_description
1 polymer ?
#
loop_
_entity_poly.entity_id
_entity_poly.type
_entity_poly.pdbx_seq_one_letter_code
_entity_poly.pdbx_strand_id
1 'polypeptide(L)'
;MKFKKFIFYLLFCTVAVSTLSASKLNDAIIQKTLIWNKLNTEQNLRDLGKMYPESVVGYGVKSSTAKFMEAKAKFFKWSESFTQTIVSDFIIKRYKGGQIVCEFEKQITFKGKTKNYPSYLVYEKQAGDYLIIEEGDAITDANTGHKLQLGELKSVDSVALSDIRTTPMTLIVVIGIAVILLLGFLAYFYRNSHQKTKRMFQIHQEQAGANGNQSQGTSQNAKTEVRSEQDIQKEKGDEFEKFVRRSFNTEYFETIHWTSDKGVDGVYARSNQNPDLVMQLNLNEGSYRFAVECKWRTKLSGDNEVEICRSDQLDRYKTYGRKNRMEVFIALGVGGKPEYPEKLYIIPLREVRHHRVKSYFLQNYYKEPGKPFYYNTNSSILS
;
A
#
# COMPACT_ATOMS: atom_id res chain seq x y z
N MET A 1 53.85 -13.51 16.92
CA MET A 1 52.89 -13.74 15.81
C MET A 1 51.57 -14.43 16.21
N LYS A 2 51.54 -15.39 17.17
CA LYS A 2 50.32 -16.14 17.53
C LYS A 2 49.16 -15.28 18.10
N PHE A 3 49.46 -14.25 18.89
CA PHE A 3 48.45 -13.40 19.57
C PHE A 3 47.52 -12.62 18.60
N LYS A 4 48.06 -12.13 17.46
CA LYS A 4 47.26 -11.41 16.45
C LYS A 4 46.23 -12.29 15.74
N LYS A 5 46.49 -13.60 15.58
CA LYS A 5 45.49 -14.54 15.03
C LYS A 5 44.34 -14.80 16.00
N PHE A 6 44.62 -14.90 17.30
CA PHE A 6 43.59 -15.15 18.32
C PHE A 6 42.55 -14.01 18.40
N ILE A 7 43.01 -12.76 18.36
CA ILE A 7 42.11 -11.58 18.31
C ILE A 7 41.23 -11.61 17.05
N PHE A 8 41.76 -12.04 15.91
CA PHE A 8 41.00 -12.12 14.65
C PHE A 8 39.89 -13.19 14.70
N TYR A 9 40.18 -14.36 15.27
CA TYR A 9 39.16 -15.40 15.51
C TYR A 9 38.10 -14.94 16.52
N LEU A 10 38.50 -14.26 17.60
CA LEU A 10 37.56 -13.75 18.60
C LEU A 10 36.60 -12.71 17.97
N LEU A 11 37.12 -11.77 17.18
CA LEU A 11 36.32 -10.78 16.47
C LEU A 11 35.34 -11.45 15.50
N PHE A 12 35.84 -12.39 14.68
CA PHE A 12 35.03 -13.14 13.72
C PHE A 12 33.90 -13.96 14.39
N CYS A 13 34.20 -14.62 15.52
CA CYS A 13 33.19 -15.31 16.32
C CYS A 13 32.13 -14.36 16.87
N THR A 14 32.49 -13.17 17.38
CA THR A 14 31.49 -12.20 17.88
C THR A 14 30.56 -11.71 16.77
N VAL A 15 31.10 -11.44 15.57
CA VAL A 15 30.30 -11.06 14.40
C VAL A 15 29.36 -12.20 14.01
N ALA A 16 29.87 -13.43 13.84
CA ALA A 16 29.08 -14.59 13.45
C ALA A 16 27.97 -14.98 14.46
N VAL A 17 28.22 -14.83 15.76
CA VAL A 17 27.19 -15.04 16.80
C VAL A 17 26.13 -13.93 16.74
N SER A 18 26.53 -12.68 16.51
CA SER A 18 25.59 -11.56 16.40
C SER A 18 24.67 -11.67 15.18
N THR A 19 25.18 -12.09 14.02
CA THR A 19 24.36 -12.30 12.80
C THR A 19 23.43 -13.50 12.95
N LEU A 20 23.89 -14.60 13.53
CA LEU A 20 23.04 -15.76 13.83
C LEU A 20 21.92 -15.42 14.82
N SER A 21 22.19 -14.58 15.82
CA SER A 21 21.16 -14.10 16.76
C SER A 21 20.16 -13.15 16.11
N ALA A 22 20.59 -12.32 15.15
CA ALA A 22 19.71 -11.42 14.42
C ALA A 22 18.78 -12.20 13.46
N SER A 23 19.32 -13.17 12.72
CA SER A 23 18.54 -14.07 11.84
C SER A 23 17.45 -14.81 12.63
N LYS A 24 17.80 -15.46 13.75
CA LYS A 24 16.81 -16.15 14.61
C LYS A 24 15.71 -15.24 15.15
N LEU A 25 16.02 -13.96 15.38
CA LEU A 25 15.03 -12.97 15.80
C LEU A 25 14.10 -12.58 14.65
N ASN A 26 14.63 -12.39 13.44
CA ASN A 26 13.82 -12.14 12.26
C ASN A 26 12.86 -13.31 11.99
N ASP A 27 13.36 -14.54 12.04
CA ASP A 27 12.55 -15.75 11.87
C ASP A 27 11.38 -15.78 12.87
N ALA A 28 11.64 -15.48 14.15
CA ALA A 28 10.60 -15.44 15.18
C ALA A 28 9.54 -14.35 14.94
N ILE A 29 9.96 -13.15 14.51
CA ILE A 29 9.05 -12.04 14.18
C ILE A 29 8.22 -12.38 12.93
N ILE A 30 8.85 -12.91 11.88
CA ILE A 30 8.18 -13.32 10.64
C ILE A 30 7.18 -14.45 10.90
N GLN A 31 7.54 -15.47 11.69
CA GLN A 31 6.60 -16.54 12.06
C GLN A 31 5.41 -15.99 12.86
N LYS A 32 5.61 -15.03 13.75
CA LYS A 32 4.49 -14.30 14.40
C LYS A 32 3.64 -13.54 13.38
N THR A 33 4.23 -12.83 12.42
CA THR A 33 3.49 -12.13 11.37
C THR A 33 2.67 -13.09 10.50
N LEU A 34 3.19 -14.28 10.18
CA LEU A 34 2.48 -15.32 9.45
C LEU A 34 1.33 -15.94 10.28
N ILE A 35 1.53 -16.16 11.57
CA ILE A 35 0.47 -16.60 12.50
C ILE A 35 -0.64 -15.54 12.59
N TRP A 36 -0.28 -14.27 12.73
CA TRP A 36 -1.25 -13.15 12.68
C TRP A 36 -2.04 -13.17 11.36
N ASN A 37 -1.37 -13.38 10.22
CA ASN A 37 -2.05 -13.43 8.94
C ASN A 37 -3.06 -14.59 8.87
N LYS A 38 -2.64 -15.79 9.29
CA LYS A 38 -3.48 -16.99 9.35
C LYS A 38 -4.70 -16.76 10.24
N LEU A 39 -4.52 -16.22 11.46
CA LEU A 39 -5.60 -16.04 12.43
C LEU A 39 -6.63 -14.98 12.02
N ASN A 40 -6.24 -13.93 11.30
CA ASN A 40 -7.20 -12.98 10.71
C ASN A 40 -8.02 -13.65 9.59
N THR A 41 -7.40 -14.45 8.72
CA THR A 41 -8.10 -15.19 7.64
C THR A 41 -9.02 -16.29 8.18
N GLU A 42 -8.63 -16.97 9.25
CA GLU A 42 -9.46 -17.94 9.98
C GLU A 42 -10.48 -17.26 10.92
N GLN A 43 -10.46 -15.93 11.01
CA GLN A 43 -11.30 -15.11 11.90
C GLN A 43 -11.25 -15.56 13.39
N ASN A 44 -10.14 -16.18 13.81
CA ASN A 44 -9.96 -16.73 15.15
C ASN A 44 -9.58 -15.60 16.14
N LEU A 45 -10.57 -14.82 16.52
CA LEU A 45 -10.46 -13.69 17.46
C LEU A 45 -9.87 -14.08 18.81
N ARG A 46 -10.09 -15.33 19.28
CA ARG A 46 -9.59 -15.80 20.58
C ARG A 46 -8.08 -15.90 20.62
N ASP A 47 -7.49 -16.52 19.60
CA ASP A 47 -6.04 -16.67 19.52
C ASP A 47 -5.37 -15.42 18.95
N LEU A 48 -6.04 -14.70 18.04
CA LEU A 48 -5.60 -13.40 17.55
C LEU A 48 -5.46 -12.39 18.72
N GLY A 49 -6.43 -12.33 19.63
CA GLY A 49 -6.37 -11.46 20.81
C GLY A 49 -5.17 -11.71 21.73
N LYS A 50 -4.60 -12.92 21.75
CA LYS A 50 -3.38 -13.25 22.53
C LYS A 50 -2.10 -12.68 21.93
N MET A 51 -2.13 -12.20 20.69
CA MET A 51 -0.97 -11.63 20.00
C MET A 51 -0.68 -10.18 20.38
N TYR A 52 -1.60 -9.54 21.11
CA TYR A 52 -1.54 -8.14 21.51
C TYR A 52 -1.40 -8.04 23.04
N PRO A 53 -0.80 -6.96 23.56
CA PRO A 53 -0.81 -6.65 25.00
C PRO A 53 -2.21 -6.16 25.44
N GLU A 54 -2.35 -5.62 26.65
CA GLU A 54 -3.64 -5.08 27.13
C GLU A 54 -4.15 -3.88 26.29
N SER A 55 -3.24 -3.04 25.77
CA SER A 55 -3.56 -1.88 24.94
C SER A 55 -2.73 -1.83 23.66
N VAL A 56 -3.41 -1.67 22.53
CA VAL A 56 -2.88 -1.70 21.16
C VAL A 56 -3.24 -0.42 20.41
N VAL A 57 -2.36 0.02 19.51
CA VAL A 57 -2.69 1.03 18.49
C VAL A 57 -3.11 0.31 17.21
N GLY A 58 -4.40 0.35 16.87
CA GLY A 58 -4.92 -0.21 15.62
C GLY A 58 -5.23 0.90 14.63
N TYR A 59 -4.54 0.93 13.49
CA TYR A 59 -4.76 1.89 12.41
C TYR A 59 -4.76 3.36 12.92
N GLY A 60 -3.73 3.69 13.70
CA GLY A 60 -3.56 4.99 14.38
C GLY A 60 -4.42 5.21 15.64
N VAL A 61 -5.36 4.31 15.96
CA VAL A 61 -6.28 4.47 17.10
C VAL A 61 -5.84 3.61 18.29
N LYS A 62 -5.39 4.25 19.38
CA LYS A 62 -5.10 3.56 20.65
C LYS A 62 -6.38 3.08 21.34
N SER A 63 -6.42 1.81 21.73
CA SER A 63 -7.54 1.20 22.44
C SER A 63 -7.09 0.05 23.35
N SER A 64 -8.01 -0.56 24.11
CA SER A 64 -7.76 -1.86 24.74
C SER A 64 -7.92 -2.98 23.72
N THR A 65 -7.19 -4.08 23.89
CA THR A 65 -7.27 -5.23 22.98
C THR A 65 -8.66 -5.84 22.93
N ALA A 66 -9.43 -5.81 24.03
CA ALA A 66 -10.84 -6.20 24.03
C ALA A 66 -11.68 -5.36 23.03
N LYS A 67 -11.52 -4.02 23.06
CA LYS A 67 -12.21 -3.10 22.14
C LYS A 67 -11.72 -3.26 20.69
N PHE A 68 -10.43 -3.51 20.49
CA PHE A 68 -9.86 -3.77 19.16
C PHE A 68 -10.37 -5.08 18.55
N MET A 69 -10.45 -6.15 19.34
CA MET A 69 -11.04 -7.42 18.92
C MET A 69 -12.55 -7.30 18.66
N GLU A 70 -13.28 -6.48 19.43
CA GLU A 70 -14.70 -6.19 19.15
C GLU A 70 -14.89 -5.48 17.80
N ALA A 71 -14.01 -4.53 17.45
CA ALA A 71 -14.01 -3.88 16.14
C ALA A 71 -13.73 -4.88 15.01
N LYS A 72 -12.69 -5.73 15.15
CA LYS A 72 -12.41 -6.82 14.18
C LYS A 72 -13.59 -7.79 14.05
N ALA A 73 -14.26 -8.14 15.16
CA ALA A 73 -15.44 -9.02 15.14
C ALA A 73 -16.61 -8.44 14.34
N LYS A 74 -16.89 -7.14 14.50
CA LYS A 74 -17.91 -6.42 13.72
C LYS A 74 -17.55 -6.37 12.23
N PHE A 75 -16.29 -6.12 11.92
CA PHE A 75 -15.78 -6.16 10.55
C PHE A 75 -15.96 -7.55 9.93
N PHE A 76 -15.45 -8.61 10.56
CA PHE A 76 -15.55 -10.00 10.07
C PHE A 76 -16.99 -10.43 9.82
N LYS A 77 -17.94 -10.09 10.72
CA LYS A 77 -19.37 -10.37 10.53
C LYS A 77 -19.97 -9.65 9.32
N TRP A 78 -19.53 -8.43 9.01
CA TRP A 78 -19.94 -7.71 7.79
C TRP A 78 -19.21 -8.24 6.54
N SER A 79 -18.05 -8.87 6.73
CA SER A 79 -17.14 -9.28 5.68
C SER A 79 -17.01 -10.81 5.55
N GLU A 80 -18.12 -11.54 5.43
CA GLU A 80 -18.15 -13.03 5.45
C GLU A 80 -17.21 -13.73 4.44
N SER A 81 -16.85 -13.07 3.33
CA SER A 81 -15.90 -13.56 2.31
C SER A 81 -14.50 -12.96 2.41
N PHE A 82 -14.16 -12.31 3.53
CA PHE A 82 -12.85 -11.71 3.76
C PHE A 82 -11.77 -12.78 3.94
N THR A 83 -10.68 -12.64 3.18
CA THR A 83 -9.42 -13.35 3.41
C THR A 83 -8.26 -12.40 3.24
N GLN A 84 -7.14 -12.69 3.91
CA GLN A 84 -5.88 -11.96 3.73
C GLN A 84 -4.67 -12.87 3.52
N THR A 85 -3.72 -12.40 2.72
CA THR A 85 -2.46 -13.09 2.42
C THR A 85 -1.33 -12.09 2.29
N ILE A 86 -0.15 -12.44 2.78
CA ILE A 86 1.08 -11.67 2.60
C ILE A 86 1.70 -12.05 1.25
N VAL A 87 1.96 -11.05 0.41
CA VAL A 87 2.34 -11.22 -1.00
C VAL A 87 3.72 -10.65 -1.35
N SER A 88 4.38 -9.94 -0.43
CA SER A 88 5.76 -9.45 -0.59
C SER A 88 6.74 -10.13 0.35
N ASP A 89 8.01 -9.82 0.13
CA ASP A 89 9.10 -9.95 1.09
C ASP A 89 8.84 -9.10 2.36
N PHE A 90 9.57 -9.42 3.43
CA PHE A 90 9.47 -8.74 4.72
C PHE A 90 10.63 -7.76 4.92
N ILE A 91 10.33 -6.54 5.37
CA ILE A 91 11.34 -5.58 5.84
C ILE A 91 11.27 -5.51 7.37
N ILE A 92 12.36 -5.89 8.04
CA ILE A 92 12.46 -5.90 9.50
C ILE A 92 13.33 -4.72 9.95
N LYS A 93 12.71 -3.72 10.57
CA LYS A 93 13.38 -2.52 11.12
C LYS A 93 13.45 -2.62 12.63
N ARG A 94 14.65 -2.59 13.20
CA ARG A 94 14.86 -2.64 14.66
C ARG A 94 15.28 -1.28 15.18
N TYR A 95 14.74 -0.86 16.32
CA TYR A 95 14.95 0.46 16.91
C TYR A 95 15.69 0.37 18.25
N LYS A 96 16.40 1.43 18.65
CA LYS A 96 17.16 1.46 19.92
C LYS A 96 16.28 1.29 21.17
N GLY A 97 15.00 1.66 21.10
CA GLY A 97 14.01 1.45 22.17
C GLY A 97 13.55 0.00 22.35
N GLY A 98 13.99 -0.94 21.50
CA GLY A 98 13.63 -2.35 21.55
C GLY A 98 12.45 -2.75 20.66
N GLN A 99 11.73 -1.78 20.08
CA GLN A 99 10.66 -2.02 19.11
C GLN A 99 11.22 -2.60 17.80
N ILE A 100 10.43 -3.47 17.18
CA ILE A 100 10.72 -4.08 15.88
C ILE A 100 9.50 -3.86 14.97
N VAL A 101 9.69 -3.16 13.85
CA VAL A 101 8.66 -3.03 12.81
C VAL A 101 8.88 -4.11 11.76
N CYS A 102 7.83 -4.84 11.42
CA CYS A 102 7.77 -5.80 10.34
C CYS A 102 6.84 -5.24 9.26
N GLU A 103 7.39 -4.82 8.12
CA GLU A 103 6.63 -4.25 6.98
C GLU A 103 6.48 -5.30 5.87
N PHE A 104 5.30 -5.33 5.25
CA PHE A 104 4.94 -6.30 4.21
C PHE A 104 3.70 -5.84 3.42
N GLU A 105 3.55 -6.31 2.19
CA GLU A 105 2.33 -6.10 1.39
C GLU A 105 1.28 -7.17 1.71
N LYS A 106 0.09 -6.69 2.10
CA LYS A 106 -1.07 -7.49 2.50
C LYS A 106 -2.13 -7.42 1.41
N GLN A 107 -2.34 -8.53 0.69
CA GLN A 107 -3.47 -8.68 -0.21
C GLN A 107 -4.72 -9.05 0.59
N ILE A 108 -5.76 -8.23 0.48
CA ILE A 108 -7.10 -8.48 0.99
C ILE A 108 -8.00 -8.91 -0.17
N THR A 109 -8.71 -10.03 -0.02
CA THR A 109 -9.80 -10.41 -0.92
C THR A 109 -11.14 -10.20 -0.22
N PHE A 110 -12.08 -9.51 -0.88
CA PHE A 110 -13.43 -9.34 -0.39
C PHE A 110 -14.43 -9.26 -1.54
N LYS A 111 -15.50 -10.07 -1.51
CA LYS A 111 -16.54 -10.14 -2.56
C LYS A 111 -15.97 -10.26 -3.98
N GLY A 112 -14.92 -11.07 -4.15
CA GLY A 112 -14.26 -11.31 -5.44
C GLY A 112 -13.36 -10.18 -5.95
N LYS A 113 -13.15 -9.11 -5.18
CA LYS A 113 -12.18 -8.04 -5.48
C LYS A 113 -10.96 -8.16 -4.56
N THR A 114 -9.77 -7.96 -5.11
CA THR A 114 -8.51 -7.89 -4.36
C THR A 114 -8.02 -6.44 -4.22
N LYS A 115 -7.32 -6.14 -3.13
CA LYS A 115 -6.59 -4.88 -2.90
C LYS A 115 -5.31 -5.15 -2.10
N ASN A 116 -4.22 -4.44 -2.39
CA ASN A 116 -2.93 -4.66 -1.74
C ASN A 116 -2.54 -3.47 -0.84
N TYR A 117 -2.43 -3.69 0.46
CA TYR A 117 -2.08 -2.67 1.45
C TYR A 117 -0.62 -2.81 1.90
N PRO A 118 0.25 -1.80 1.72
CA PRO A 118 1.58 -1.76 2.35
C PRO A 118 1.42 -1.64 3.88
N SER A 119 1.41 -2.79 4.55
CA SER A 119 1.05 -2.96 5.95
C SER A 119 2.28 -3.12 6.83
N TYR A 120 2.09 -2.92 8.14
CA TYR A 120 3.11 -3.23 9.13
C TYR A 120 2.52 -3.71 10.45
N LEU A 121 3.37 -4.39 11.21
CA LEU A 121 3.16 -4.71 12.62
C LEU A 121 4.36 -4.21 13.43
N VAL A 122 4.11 -3.51 14.54
CA VAL A 122 5.14 -3.13 15.50
C VAL A 122 5.10 -4.10 16.67
N TYR A 123 6.24 -4.72 16.94
CA TYR A 123 6.43 -5.67 18.03
C TYR A 123 7.25 -5.06 19.16
N GLU A 124 6.88 -5.40 20.39
CA GLU A 124 7.67 -5.12 21.60
C GLU A 124 7.75 -6.37 22.47
N LYS A 125 8.87 -6.53 23.19
CA LYS A 125 9.11 -7.70 24.04
C LYS A 125 8.51 -7.49 25.44
N GLN A 126 7.52 -8.28 25.80
CA GLN A 126 6.85 -8.24 27.11
C GLN A 126 6.76 -9.65 27.70
N ALA A 127 7.08 -9.79 29.00
CA ALA A 127 7.10 -11.08 29.72
C ALA A 127 7.87 -12.24 29.03
N GLY A 128 8.83 -11.92 28.16
CA GLY A 128 9.64 -12.89 27.42
C GLY A 128 9.23 -13.11 25.97
N ASP A 129 8.00 -12.76 25.58
CA ASP A 129 7.47 -12.92 24.22
C ASP A 129 7.38 -11.57 23.48
N TYR A 130 7.25 -11.60 22.15
CA TYR A 130 6.98 -10.41 21.32
C TYR A 130 5.48 -10.28 21.04
N LEU A 131 4.88 -9.18 21.51
CA LEU A 131 3.48 -8.84 21.28
C LEU A 131 3.37 -7.70 20.26
N ILE A 132 2.30 -7.70 19.46
CA ILE A 132 1.97 -6.64 18.52
C ILE A 132 1.43 -5.46 19.34
N ILE A 133 2.23 -4.42 19.51
CA ILE A 133 1.78 -3.18 20.17
C ILE A 133 1.00 -2.28 19.21
N GLU A 134 1.20 -2.46 17.90
CA GLU A 134 0.58 -1.62 16.87
C GLU A 134 0.42 -2.37 15.53
N GLU A 135 -0.74 -2.23 14.90
CA GLU A 135 -1.11 -2.78 13.58
C GLU A 135 -1.57 -1.63 12.69
N GLY A 136 -1.01 -1.48 11.49
CA GLY A 136 -1.36 -0.39 10.58
C GLY A 136 -0.95 -0.63 9.12
N ASP A 137 -1.17 0.38 8.29
CA ASP A 137 -0.76 0.39 6.88
C ASP A 137 -0.53 1.82 6.38
N ALA A 138 0.38 2.00 5.42
CA ALA A 138 0.81 3.32 4.98
C ALA A 138 -0.28 4.13 4.25
N ILE A 139 -1.35 3.48 3.75
CA ILE A 139 -2.49 4.16 3.14
C ILE A 139 -3.36 4.77 4.23
N THR A 140 -3.70 3.99 5.24
CA THR A 140 -4.46 4.46 6.40
C THR A 140 -3.68 5.52 7.17
N ASP A 141 -2.37 5.37 7.33
CA ASP A 141 -1.51 6.38 7.98
C ASP A 141 -1.50 7.71 7.21
N ALA A 142 -1.30 7.68 5.90
CA ALA A 142 -1.34 8.88 5.07
C ALA A 142 -2.72 9.56 5.08
N ASN A 143 -3.81 8.78 5.12
CA ASN A 143 -5.19 9.26 5.21
C ASN A 143 -5.68 9.54 6.64
N THR A 144 -4.85 9.38 7.67
CA THR A 144 -5.17 9.79 9.07
C THR A 144 -4.18 10.81 9.62
N GLY A 145 -3.01 10.96 8.99
CA GLY A 145 -1.87 11.72 9.49
C GLY A 145 -1.12 11.01 10.62
N HIS A 146 -1.41 9.72 10.84
CA HIS A 146 -0.72 8.91 11.82
C HIS A 146 0.76 8.77 11.48
N LYS A 147 1.59 8.70 12.52
CA LYS A 147 3.04 8.55 12.41
C LYS A 147 3.54 7.68 13.55
N LEU A 148 4.26 6.63 13.20
CA LEU A 148 4.96 5.76 14.13
C LEU A 148 5.89 6.54 15.06
N GLN A 149 5.62 6.51 16.36
CA GLN A 149 6.41 7.18 17.40
C GLN A 149 7.55 6.27 17.86
N LEU A 150 8.54 6.09 16.99
CA LEU A 150 9.67 5.19 17.21
C LEU A 150 10.95 5.98 17.54
N GLY A 151 11.86 5.33 18.27
CA GLY A 151 13.17 5.89 18.58
C GLY A 151 14.13 5.89 17.39
N GLU A 152 15.43 5.93 17.67
CA GLU A 152 16.45 5.86 16.62
C GLU A 152 16.50 4.47 15.96
N LEU A 153 16.49 4.43 14.62
CA LEU A 153 16.63 3.21 13.83
C LEU A 153 18.04 2.62 14.00
N LYS A 154 18.10 1.34 14.37
CA LYS A 154 19.36 0.61 14.62
C LYS A 154 19.81 -0.22 13.42
N SER A 155 18.88 -0.85 12.70
CA SER A 155 19.18 -1.72 11.56
C SER A 155 17.93 -2.02 10.74
N VAL A 156 18.11 -2.29 9.45
CA VAL A 156 17.08 -2.77 8.53
C VAL A 156 17.57 -4.06 7.87
N ASP A 157 16.76 -5.11 7.91
CA ASP A 157 16.99 -6.35 7.18
C ASP A 157 15.83 -6.57 6.19
N SER A 158 16.13 -7.21 5.04
CA SER A 158 15.12 -7.67 4.08
C SER A 158 15.16 -9.19 4.03
N VAL A 159 14.01 -9.86 4.10
CA VAL A 159 13.90 -11.34 4.09
C VAL A 159 12.89 -11.75 3.03
N ALA A 160 13.30 -12.58 2.08
CA ALA A 160 12.46 -12.93 0.95
C ALA A 160 11.34 -13.92 1.32
N LEU A 161 10.15 -13.74 0.74
CA LEU A 161 8.99 -14.61 0.99
C LEU A 161 9.23 -16.04 0.50
N SER A 162 10.09 -16.21 -0.52
CA SER A 162 10.59 -17.51 -0.99
C SER A 162 11.30 -18.29 0.11
N ASP A 163 12.16 -17.62 0.86
CA ASP A 163 13.14 -18.28 1.74
C ASP A 163 12.40 -18.94 2.92
N ILE A 164 11.36 -18.27 3.41
CA ILE A 164 10.48 -18.75 4.48
C ILE A 164 9.63 -19.96 4.05
N ARG A 165 9.33 -20.09 2.76
CA ARG A 165 8.65 -21.27 2.19
C ARG A 165 9.60 -22.46 1.96
N THR A 166 10.91 -22.31 2.17
CA THR A 166 11.95 -23.26 1.75
C THR A 166 12.79 -23.92 2.85
N THR A 167 12.24 -24.10 4.05
CA THR A 167 12.60 -25.29 4.86
C THR A 167 11.49 -26.34 4.75
N PRO A 168 11.32 -27.01 3.59
CA PRO A 168 10.34 -28.08 3.52
C PRO A 168 10.84 -29.22 4.40
N MET A 169 9.92 -29.89 5.11
CA MET A 169 10.26 -31.18 5.74
C MET A 169 10.87 -32.16 4.73
N THR A 170 10.58 -32.01 3.43
CA THR A 170 11.22 -32.78 2.37
C THR A 170 12.73 -32.64 2.33
N LEU A 171 13.38 -31.54 2.75
CA LEU A 171 14.85 -31.48 2.76
C LEU A 171 15.42 -32.33 3.91
N ILE A 172 14.82 -32.26 5.10
CA ILE A 172 15.23 -33.11 6.25
C ILE A 172 14.89 -34.58 5.97
N VAL A 173 13.74 -34.86 5.35
CA VAL A 173 13.32 -36.21 4.96
C VAL A 173 14.15 -36.73 3.80
N VAL A 174 14.53 -35.92 2.81
CA VAL A 174 15.43 -36.33 1.71
C VAL A 174 16.85 -36.50 2.21
N ILE A 175 17.35 -35.66 3.13
CA ILE A 175 18.65 -35.91 3.79
C ILE A 175 18.57 -37.19 4.65
N GLY A 176 17.49 -37.40 5.40
CA GLY A 176 17.27 -38.62 6.19
C GLY A 176 17.20 -39.87 5.32
N ILE A 177 16.41 -39.85 4.25
CA ILE A 177 16.33 -40.91 3.24
C ILE A 177 17.68 -41.09 2.54
N ALA A 178 18.38 -40.01 2.15
CA ALA A 178 19.69 -40.09 1.52
C ALA A 178 20.74 -40.69 2.47
N VAL A 179 20.69 -40.39 3.78
CA VAL A 179 21.56 -41.00 4.79
C VAL A 179 21.20 -42.47 5.00
N ILE A 180 19.91 -42.83 5.06
CA ILE A 180 19.46 -44.23 5.14
C ILE A 180 19.86 -45.02 3.88
N LEU A 181 19.71 -44.42 2.70
CA LEU A 181 20.14 -44.98 1.43
C LEU A 181 21.66 -45.05 1.32
N LEU A 182 22.41 -44.08 1.86
CA LEU A 182 23.89 -44.11 1.87
C LEU A 182 24.40 -45.20 2.82
N LEU A 183 23.82 -45.33 4.02
CA LEU A 183 24.14 -46.40 4.96
C LEU A 183 23.74 -47.78 4.40
N GLY A 184 22.56 -47.86 3.78
CA GLY A 184 22.11 -49.06 3.05
C GLY A 184 22.98 -49.39 1.84
N PHE A 185 23.46 -48.39 1.11
CA PHE A 185 24.38 -48.51 -0.03
C PHE A 185 25.78 -48.92 0.41
N LEU A 186 26.29 -48.38 1.52
CA LEU A 186 27.56 -48.76 2.12
C LEU A 186 27.49 -50.20 2.67
N ALA A 187 26.42 -50.57 3.37
CA ALA A 187 26.18 -51.94 3.80
C ALA A 187 25.99 -52.90 2.61
N TYR A 188 25.30 -52.46 1.55
CA TYR A 188 25.17 -53.21 0.30
C TYR A 188 26.52 -53.36 -0.40
N PHE A 189 27.34 -52.32 -0.54
CA PHE A 189 28.67 -52.40 -1.15
C PHE A 189 29.65 -53.22 -0.31
N TYR A 190 29.58 -53.16 1.01
CA TYR A 190 30.31 -54.07 1.90
C TYR A 190 29.92 -55.55 1.63
N ARG A 191 28.64 -55.80 1.35
CA ARG A 191 28.09 -57.13 1.04
C ARG A 191 28.23 -57.55 -0.45
N ASN A 192 28.39 -56.61 -1.37
CA ASN A 192 28.33 -56.78 -2.83
C ASN A 192 29.67 -56.57 -3.55
N SER A 193 30.63 -55.84 -2.96
CA SER A 193 32.06 -56.01 -3.30
C SER A 193 32.50 -57.46 -3.03
N HIS A 194 31.81 -58.13 -2.11
CA HIS A 194 31.92 -59.56 -1.84
C HIS A 194 31.17 -60.49 -2.83
N GLN A 195 30.37 -59.97 -3.78
CA GLN A 195 29.52 -60.78 -4.68
C GLN A 195 29.45 -60.37 -6.17
N LYS A 196 30.05 -59.25 -6.61
CA LYS A 196 30.05 -58.85 -8.04
C LYS A 196 31.39 -58.95 -8.78
N THR A 197 32.06 -60.09 -8.60
CA THR A 197 32.77 -60.73 -9.72
C THR A 197 31.75 -61.41 -10.65
N LYS A 198 30.86 -60.64 -11.28
CA LYS A 198 29.96 -61.10 -12.36
C LYS A 198 29.31 -59.92 -13.12
N ARG A 199 29.79 -59.76 -14.36
CA ARG A 199 29.26 -59.09 -15.58
C ARG A 199 27.94 -58.30 -15.45
N MET A 200 27.87 -57.02 -15.81
CA MET A 200 28.09 -56.34 -17.12
C MET A 200 26.86 -56.37 -18.06
N PHE A 201 26.62 -55.19 -18.69
CA PHE A 201 25.83 -54.95 -19.92
C PHE A 201 24.28 -55.09 -19.81
N GLN A 202 23.44 -54.32 -20.53
CA GLN A 202 23.63 -53.14 -21.41
C GLN A 202 22.26 -52.41 -21.58
N ILE A 203 22.24 -51.12 -21.93
CA ILE A 203 21.01 -50.37 -22.33
C ILE A 203 21.29 -49.53 -23.60
N HIS A 204 20.25 -49.31 -24.40
CA HIS A 204 20.09 -48.45 -25.60
C HIS A 204 18.64 -47.89 -25.51
N GLN A 205 18.17 -46.76 -26.05
CA GLN A 205 18.65 -45.60 -26.84
C GLN A 205 17.41 -44.62 -26.89
N GLU A 206 17.58 -43.28 -26.92
CA GLU A 206 17.15 -42.31 -27.99
C GLU A 206 15.63 -42.13 -28.33
N GLN A 207 15.07 -41.01 -28.85
CA GLN A 207 15.43 -39.56 -29.00
C GLN A 207 14.18 -38.71 -29.45
N ALA A 208 14.38 -37.47 -29.99
CA ALA A 208 13.43 -36.51 -30.61
C ALA A 208 12.50 -35.67 -29.67
N GLY A 209 11.95 -34.47 -30.00
CA GLY A 209 12.08 -33.51 -31.13
C GLY A 209 10.71 -32.92 -31.59
N ALA A 210 10.50 -31.68 -32.12
CA ALA A 210 11.26 -30.41 -32.20
C ALA A 210 10.36 -29.24 -32.77
N ASN A 211 10.72 -27.95 -32.56
CA ASN A 211 10.09 -26.68 -33.09
C ASN A 211 8.61 -26.38 -32.69
N GLY A 212 7.98 -25.19 -32.80
CA GLY A 212 8.25 -23.80 -33.29
C GLY A 212 6.86 -23.12 -33.53
N ASN A 213 6.54 -21.82 -33.39
CA ASN A 213 6.96 -20.63 -34.19
C ASN A 213 6.03 -19.39 -33.91
N GLN A 214 6.21 -18.24 -34.60
CA GLN A 214 5.26 -17.13 -34.94
C GLN A 214 5.11 -15.79 -34.12
N SER A 215 5.77 -14.73 -34.64
CA SER A 215 5.28 -13.43 -35.23
C SER A 215 4.43 -12.33 -34.52
N GLN A 216 4.77 -11.08 -34.90
CA GLN A 216 4.17 -9.74 -34.67
C GLN A 216 2.86 -9.50 -35.50
N GLY A 217 2.06 -8.43 -35.41
CA GLY A 217 2.09 -7.16 -34.65
C GLY A 217 1.93 -5.91 -35.57
N THR A 218 0.88 -5.09 -35.40
CA THR A 218 0.57 -3.91 -36.25
C THR A 218 -0.05 -2.73 -35.47
N SER A 219 0.06 -1.51 -36.02
CA SER A 219 -0.37 -0.24 -35.41
C SER A 219 -1.09 0.67 -36.43
N GLN A 220 -1.90 1.63 -35.95
CA GLN A 220 -2.57 2.66 -36.76
C GLN A 220 -2.48 4.04 -36.10
N ASN A 221 -2.60 5.10 -36.90
CA ASN A 221 -2.38 6.49 -36.50
C ASN A 221 -3.50 7.40 -37.05
N ALA A 222 -3.87 8.45 -36.33
CA ALA A 222 -5.03 9.31 -36.62
C ALA A 222 -4.66 10.73 -37.08
N LYS A 223 -5.65 11.50 -37.55
CA LYS A 223 -5.58 12.96 -37.82
C LYS A 223 -6.85 13.67 -37.36
N THR A 224 -6.76 14.99 -37.16
CA THR A 224 -7.65 15.78 -36.27
C THR A 224 -8.25 17.01 -36.98
N GLU A 225 -9.47 17.40 -36.61
CA GLU A 225 -10.19 18.59 -37.10
C GLU A 225 -10.00 19.84 -36.19
N VAL A 226 -10.36 21.02 -36.70
CA VAL A 226 -10.20 22.32 -36.02
C VAL A 226 -11.46 22.70 -35.23
N ARG A 227 -11.31 23.30 -34.05
CA ARG A 227 -12.34 23.36 -32.99
C ARG A 227 -12.53 24.79 -32.42
N SER A 228 -13.72 25.10 -31.86
CA SER A 228 -14.06 26.47 -31.39
C SER A 228 -13.42 26.85 -30.04
N GLU A 229 -13.32 28.15 -29.73
CA GLU A 229 -12.72 28.60 -28.45
C GLU A 229 -13.48 28.13 -27.21
N GLN A 230 -14.82 28.10 -27.25
CA GLN A 230 -15.64 27.61 -26.14
C GLN A 230 -15.42 26.11 -25.92
N ASP A 231 -15.39 25.34 -27.02
CA ASP A 231 -15.08 23.92 -26.97
C ASP A 231 -13.65 23.65 -26.44
N ILE A 232 -12.68 24.49 -26.80
CA ILE A 232 -11.29 24.41 -26.33
C ILE A 232 -11.21 24.71 -24.82
N GLN A 233 -11.96 25.70 -24.30
CA GLN A 233 -11.98 25.97 -22.85
C GLN A 233 -12.70 24.84 -22.09
N LYS A 234 -13.77 24.30 -22.66
CA LYS A 234 -14.46 23.13 -22.09
C LYS A 234 -13.55 21.91 -22.06
N GLU A 235 -12.88 21.59 -23.16
CA GLU A 235 -11.91 20.49 -23.25
C GLU A 235 -10.77 20.62 -22.23
N LYS A 236 -10.27 21.85 -22.00
CA LYS A 236 -9.29 22.12 -20.94
C LYS A 236 -9.85 21.85 -19.54
N GLY A 237 -11.12 22.16 -19.30
CA GLY A 237 -11.82 21.75 -18.05
C GLY A 237 -11.90 20.24 -17.93
N ASP A 238 -12.47 19.58 -18.94
CA ASP A 238 -12.66 18.13 -19.01
C ASP A 238 -11.33 17.35 -18.80
N GLU A 239 -10.21 17.81 -19.38
CA GLU A 239 -8.89 17.17 -19.16
C GLU A 239 -8.28 17.44 -17.79
N PHE A 240 -8.48 18.63 -17.20
CA PHE A 240 -8.03 18.89 -15.83
C PHE A 240 -8.82 18.09 -14.79
N GLU A 241 -10.13 17.93 -14.97
CA GLU A 241 -10.95 17.04 -14.14
C GLU A 241 -10.47 15.58 -14.23
N LYS A 242 -10.13 15.11 -15.45
CA LYS A 242 -9.53 13.77 -15.63
C LYS A 242 -8.19 13.66 -14.93
N PHE A 243 -7.33 14.69 -14.95
CA PHE A 243 -6.07 14.71 -14.20
C PHE A 243 -6.30 14.64 -12.68
N VAL A 244 -7.21 15.45 -12.13
CA VAL A 244 -7.57 15.43 -10.70
C VAL A 244 -8.12 14.05 -10.31
N ARG A 245 -9.07 13.51 -11.08
CA ARG A 245 -9.62 12.16 -10.87
C ARG A 245 -8.55 11.07 -10.92
N ARG A 246 -7.62 11.13 -11.88
CA ARG A 246 -6.52 10.15 -12.04
C ARG A 246 -5.51 10.21 -10.89
N SER A 247 -5.43 11.34 -10.18
CA SER A 247 -4.54 11.51 -9.04
C SER A 247 -5.04 10.82 -7.77
N PHE A 248 -6.30 10.35 -7.73
CA PHE A 248 -6.81 9.48 -6.68
C PHE A 248 -6.54 8.00 -7.01
N ASN A 249 -5.96 7.23 -6.07
CA ASN A 249 -5.80 5.79 -6.26
C ASN A 249 -7.19 5.10 -6.22
N THR A 250 -7.58 4.47 -7.32
CA THR A 250 -8.85 3.76 -7.51
C THR A 250 -9.05 2.54 -6.62
N GLU A 251 -8.00 2.03 -5.98
CA GLU A 251 -8.13 1.01 -4.94
C GLU A 251 -8.82 1.55 -3.69
N TYR A 252 -8.61 2.83 -3.35
CA TYR A 252 -9.07 3.43 -2.09
C TYR A 252 -10.18 4.46 -2.30
N PHE A 253 -10.14 5.18 -3.42
CA PHE A 253 -11.10 6.23 -3.75
C PHE A 253 -12.09 5.78 -4.83
N GLU A 254 -13.37 5.99 -4.55
CA GLU A 254 -14.48 5.78 -5.46
C GLU A 254 -15.07 7.14 -5.89
N THR A 255 -15.34 7.32 -7.19
CA THR A 255 -16.05 8.50 -7.69
C THR A 255 -17.55 8.26 -7.57
N ILE A 256 -18.20 8.93 -6.62
CA ILE A 256 -19.64 8.81 -6.36
C ILE A 256 -20.45 9.66 -7.35
N HIS A 257 -19.97 10.87 -7.62
CA HIS A 257 -20.49 11.73 -8.68
C HIS A 257 -19.35 12.35 -9.47
N TRP A 258 -19.56 12.43 -10.77
CA TRP A 258 -18.82 13.31 -11.68
C TRP A 258 -19.90 14.15 -12.36
N THR A 259 -19.93 15.44 -12.03
CA THR A 259 -20.92 16.37 -12.57
C THR A 259 -20.68 16.51 -14.08
N SER A 260 -21.74 16.35 -14.89
CA SER A 260 -21.63 16.43 -16.35
C SER A 260 -22.39 17.63 -16.89
N ASP A 261 -21.77 18.41 -17.77
CA ASP A 261 -22.38 19.56 -18.46
C ASP A 261 -23.42 19.18 -19.54
N LYS A 262 -24.28 18.21 -19.24
CA LYS A 262 -25.43 17.87 -20.08
C LYS A 262 -26.53 18.90 -19.87
N GLY A 263 -26.97 19.50 -20.97
CA GLY A 263 -28.07 20.43 -21.07
C GLY A 263 -28.59 20.46 -22.51
N VAL A 264 -29.80 20.99 -22.70
CA VAL A 264 -30.45 21.15 -24.01
C VAL A 264 -31.05 22.55 -24.03
N ASP A 265 -30.89 23.28 -25.13
CA ASP A 265 -31.43 24.63 -25.36
C ASP A 265 -31.18 25.63 -24.20
N GLY A 266 -29.97 25.58 -23.63
CA GLY A 266 -29.56 26.43 -22.49
C GLY A 266 -30.13 26.01 -21.13
N VAL A 267 -30.96 24.97 -21.07
CA VAL A 267 -31.46 24.37 -19.83
C VAL A 267 -30.46 23.31 -19.36
N TYR A 268 -29.81 23.57 -18.23
CA TYR A 268 -28.88 22.67 -17.57
C TYR A 268 -29.51 22.02 -16.35
N ALA A 269 -29.11 20.78 -16.04
CA ALA A 269 -29.54 20.11 -14.82
C ALA A 269 -29.03 20.88 -13.59
N ARG A 270 -29.83 20.93 -12.51
CA ARG A 270 -29.47 21.62 -11.25
C ARG A 270 -28.16 21.08 -10.65
N SER A 271 -27.82 19.82 -10.94
CA SER A 271 -26.54 19.20 -10.59
C SER A 271 -25.31 19.95 -11.11
N ASN A 272 -25.41 20.65 -12.24
CA ASN A 272 -24.31 21.38 -12.88
C ASN A 272 -23.89 22.63 -12.08
N GLN A 273 -24.53 22.88 -10.94
CA GLN A 273 -24.17 23.92 -9.98
C GLN A 273 -23.50 23.36 -8.71
N ASN A 274 -23.37 22.03 -8.59
CA ASN A 274 -22.60 21.35 -7.56
C ASN A 274 -21.11 21.30 -7.95
N PRO A 275 -20.20 20.94 -7.02
CA PRO A 275 -18.81 20.71 -7.36
C PRO A 275 -18.62 19.62 -8.43
N ASP A 276 -17.56 19.75 -9.22
CA ASP A 276 -17.27 18.88 -10.37
C ASP A 276 -17.16 17.38 -10.00
N LEU A 277 -16.53 17.04 -8.86
CA LEU A 277 -16.38 15.67 -8.37
C LEU A 277 -16.93 15.49 -6.94
N VAL A 278 -17.49 14.33 -6.65
CA VAL A 278 -17.70 13.80 -5.28
C VAL A 278 -16.98 12.47 -5.16
N MET A 279 -16.04 12.41 -4.23
CA MET A 279 -15.18 11.25 -3.99
C MET A 279 -15.53 10.61 -2.64
N GLN A 280 -15.37 9.29 -2.55
CA GLN A 280 -15.47 8.52 -1.32
C GLN A 280 -14.17 7.75 -1.09
N LEU A 281 -13.43 8.10 -0.04
CA LEU A 281 -12.35 7.27 0.47
C LEU A 281 -12.97 6.09 1.24
N ASN A 282 -12.47 4.88 0.98
CA ASN A 282 -12.87 3.66 1.68
C ASN A 282 -11.64 3.05 2.37
N LEU A 283 -11.57 3.16 3.69
CA LEU A 283 -10.57 2.51 4.55
C LEU A 283 -11.21 1.34 5.32
N ASN A 284 -10.44 0.64 6.16
CA ASN A 284 -10.97 -0.46 6.99
C ASN A 284 -11.91 0.06 8.10
N GLU A 285 -11.71 1.29 8.55
CA GLU A 285 -12.44 1.93 9.65
C GLU A 285 -13.75 2.57 9.20
N GLY A 286 -13.90 2.86 7.91
CA GLY A 286 -15.10 3.48 7.35
C GLY A 286 -14.94 4.14 5.98
N SER A 287 -16.03 4.74 5.52
CA SER A 287 -16.13 5.46 4.25
C SER A 287 -16.31 6.96 4.48
N TYR A 288 -15.48 7.78 3.83
CA TYR A 288 -15.42 9.23 4.04
C TYR A 288 -15.67 9.97 2.71
N ARG A 289 -16.69 10.83 2.67
CA ARG A 289 -17.08 11.57 1.46
C ARG A 289 -16.64 13.03 1.51
N PHE A 290 -16.16 13.54 0.38
CA PHE A 290 -15.81 14.94 0.17
C PHE A 290 -16.03 15.31 -1.31
N ALA A 291 -16.13 16.59 -1.59
CA ALA A 291 -16.31 17.11 -2.94
C ALA A 291 -15.09 17.91 -3.40
N VAL A 292 -14.83 17.93 -4.71
CA VAL A 292 -13.71 18.65 -5.34
C VAL A 292 -14.21 19.43 -6.54
N GLU A 293 -14.09 20.74 -6.47
CA GLU A 293 -14.20 21.65 -7.60
C GLU A 293 -12.86 21.68 -8.34
N CYS A 294 -12.87 21.48 -9.66
CA CYS A 294 -11.69 21.42 -10.51
C CYS A 294 -11.60 22.67 -11.38
N LYS A 295 -10.53 23.45 -11.25
CA LYS A 295 -10.33 24.65 -12.08
C LYS A 295 -8.89 24.75 -12.56
N TRP A 296 -8.71 24.87 -13.88
CA TRP A 296 -7.42 25.14 -14.51
C TRP A 296 -7.32 26.60 -14.99
N ARG A 297 -6.12 27.16 -14.94
CA ARG A 297 -5.80 28.53 -15.39
C ARG A 297 -4.42 28.53 -16.07
N THR A 298 -4.31 29.18 -17.23
CA THR A 298 -3.04 29.23 -17.96
C THR A 298 -1.94 30.01 -17.23
N LYS A 299 -2.31 31.01 -16.42
CA LYS A 299 -1.40 31.80 -15.58
C LYS A 299 -2.15 32.54 -14.47
N LEU A 300 -1.43 33.11 -13.52
CA LEU A 300 -1.94 34.13 -12.61
C LEU A 300 -2.18 35.47 -13.36
N SER A 301 -3.02 36.35 -12.81
CA SER A 301 -3.16 37.73 -13.27
C SER A 301 -1.97 38.60 -12.85
N GLY A 302 -1.88 39.83 -13.38
CA GLY A 302 -0.75 40.74 -13.13
C GLY A 302 -0.48 41.02 -11.65
N ASP A 303 -1.52 41.05 -10.82
CA ASP A 303 -1.42 41.32 -9.37
C ASP A 303 -1.02 40.08 -8.52
N ASN A 304 -0.48 39.04 -9.16
CA ASN A 304 -0.24 37.71 -8.58
C ASN A 304 -1.50 37.10 -7.94
N GLU A 305 -2.65 37.33 -8.57
CA GLU A 305 -3.94 36.76 -8.16
C GLU A 305 -4.45 35.69 -9.13
N VAL A 306 -5.45 34.95 -8.68
CA VAL A 306 -6.24 34.06 -9.52
C VAL A 306 -7.68 34.02 -9.06
N GLU A 307 -8.59 34.05 -10.03
CA GLU A 307 -10.01 33.78 -9.81
C GLU A 307 -10.23 32.26 -9.76
N ILE A 308 -10.34 31.73 -8.56
CA ILE A 308 -10.56 30.29 -8.30
C ILE A 308 -11.97 29.86 -8.69
N CYS A 309 -12.96 30.73 -8.54
CA CYS A 309 -14.33 30.53 -9.02
C CYS A 309 -15.01 31.91 -9.16
N ARG A 310 -16.19 31.97 -9.79
CA ARG A 310 -17.02 33.19 -9.73
C ARG A 310 -17.57 33.39 -8.30
N SER A 311 -17.94 34.61 -7.95
CA SER A 311 -18.51 34.93 -6.63
C SER A 311 -19.75 34.10 -6.28
N ASP A 312 -20.66 33.93 -7.24
CA ASP A 312 -21.88 33.12 -7.10
C ASP A 312 -21.59 31.61 -6.93
N GLN A 313 -20.51 31.10 -7.54
CA GLN A 313 -20.05 29.73 -7.36
C GLN A 313 -19.53 29.50 -5.93
N LEU A 314 -18.77 30.43 -5.37
CA LEU A 314 -18.21 30.31 -4.01
C LEU A 314 -19.31 30.09 -2.97
N ASP A 315 -20.39 30.88 -3.02
CA ASP A 315 -21.50 30.78 -2.07
C ASP A 315 -22.36 29.53 -2.30
N ARG A 316 -22.50 29.08 -3.56
CA ARG A 316 -23.11 27.78 -3.87
C ARG A 316 -22.32 26.63 -3.27
N TYR A 317 -21.01 26.58 -3.45
CA TYR A 317 -20.18 25.48 -2.93
C TYR A 317 -20.14 25.47 -1.39
N LYS A 318 -20.07 26.64 -0.75
CA LYS A 318 -20.22 26.76 0.72
C LYS A 318 -21.59 26.28 1.20
N THR A 319 -22.64 26.50 0.43
CA THR A 319 -23.99 26.03 0.74
C THR A 319 -24.15 24.53 0.48
N TYR A 320 -23.53 24.01 -0.57
CA TYR A 320 -23.48 22.58 -0.89
C TYR A 320 -22.78 21.79 0.22
N GLY A 321 -21.58 22.20 0.65
CA GLY A 321 -20.85 21.53 1.74
C GLY A 321 -21.65 21.48 3.04
N ARG A 322 -22.21 22.62 3.46
CA ARG A 322 -23.08 22.71 4.65
C ARG A 322 -24.31 21.80 4.56
N LYS A 323 -25.03 21.80 3.43
CA LYS A 323 -26.26 21.00 3.25
C LYS A 323 -25.98 19.50 3.24
N ASN A 324 -24.88 19.07 2.60
CA ASN A 324 -24.54 17.65 2.48
C ASN A 324 -23.64 17.14 3.62
N ARG A 325 -23.21 18.00 4.55
CA ARG A 325 -22.20 17.71 5.59
C ARG A 325 -20.91 17.12 5.00
N MET A 326 -20.45 17.72 3.90
CA MET A 326 -19.24 17.33 3.20
C MET A 326 -18.25 18.48 3.13
N GLU A 327 -16.98 18.16 3.32
CA GLU A 327 -15.90 19.08 2.98
C GLU A 327 -15.84 19.27 1.47
N VAL A 328 -15.50 20.49 1.05
CA VAL A 328 -15.35 20.86 -0.35
C VAL A 328 -13.94 21.41 -0.53
N PHE A 329 -13.25 20.95 -1.56
CA PHE A 329 -11.93 21.43 -1.95
C PHE A 329 -12.00 22.08 -3.32
N ILE A 330 -11.11 23.02 -3.60
CA ILE A 330 -10.83 23.52 -4.95
C ILE A 330 -9.46 22.97 -5.35
N ALA A 331 -9.43 22.05 -6.31
CA ALA A 331 -8.23 21.69 -7.03
C ALA A 331 -7.97 22.76 -8.10
N LEU A 332 -6.92 23.55 -7.91
CA LEU A 332 -6.50 24.61 -8.83
C LEU A 332 -5.21 24.21 -9.55
N GLY A 333 -5.31 24.01 -10.86
CA GLY A 333 -4.14 23.90 -11.74
C GLY A 333 -3.76 25.27 -12.31
N VAL A 334 -2.47 25.62 -12.24
CA VAL A 334 -1.92 26.85 -12.83
C VAL A 334 -0.74 26.52 -13.73
N GLY A 335 -0.75 27.05 -14.96
CA GLY A 335 0.31 26.83 -15.95
C GLY A 335 0.32 25.42 -16.52
N GLY A 336 1.38 25.09 -17.27
CA GLY A 336 1.55 23.80 -17.93
C GLY A 336 0.43 23.49 -18.91
N LYS A 337 -0.05 22.23 -18.90
CA LYS A 337 -1.24 21.80 -19.63
C LYS A 337 -2.34 21.37 -18.64
N PRO A 338 -3.62 21.29 -19.04
CA PRO A 338 -4.67 20.82 -18.14
C PRO A 338 -4.46 19.37 -17.66
N GLU A 339 -3.97 18.49 -18.53
CA GLU A 339 -3.67 17.09 -18.18
C GLU A 339 -2.41 16.92 -17.31
N TYR A 340 -1.59 17.97 -17.18
CA TYR A 340 -0.41 18.04 -16.31
C TYR A 340 -0.03 19.51 -16.04
N PRO A 341 -0.61 20.14 -14.99
CA PRO A 341 -0.36 21.55 -14.69
C PRO A 341 1.05 21.76 -14.14
N GLU A 342 1.62 22.95 -14.35
CA GLU A 342 2.93 23.30 -13.78
C GLU A 342 2.87 23.39 -12.24
N LYS A 343 1.75 23.90 -11.72
CA LYS A 343 1.49 24.05 -10.27
C LYS A 343 0.09 23.57 -9.96
N LEU A 344 -0.04 22.79 -8.90
CA LEU A 344 -1.31 22.29 -8.40
C LEU A 344 -1.49 22.78 -6.95
N TYR A 345 -2.70 23.22 -6.62
CA TYR A 345 -3.07 23.65 -5.27
C TYR A 345 -4.37 22.99 -4.86
N ILE A 346 -4.44 22.45 -3.63
CA ILE A 346 -5.63 21.78 -3.11
C ILE A 346 -6.19 22.59 -1.93
N ILE A 347 -7.11 23.49 -2.25
CA ILE A 347 -7.56 24.54 -1.33
C ILE A 347 -8.84 24.09 -0.62
N PRO A 348 -8.85 23.86 0.71
CA PRO A 348 -10.09 23.62 1.46
C PRO A 348 -10.99 24.86 1.42
N LEU A 349 -12.24 24.71 0.96
CA LEU A 349 -13.17 25.81 0.71
C LEU A 349 -13.49 26.64 1.97
N ARG A 350 -13.39 26.03 3.16
CA ARG A 350 -13.55 26.70 4.46
C ARG A 350 -12.53 27.83 4.69
N GLU A 351 -11.34 27.73 4.09
CA GLU A 351 -10.29 28.76 4.17
C GLU A 351 -10.46 29.88 3.11
N VAL A 352 -11.36 29.67 2.15
CA VAL A 352 -11.60 30.61 1.04
C VAL A 352 -12.56 31.72 1.46
N ARG A 353 -12.01 32.90 1.76
CA ARG A 353 -12.80 34.10 2.09
C ARG A 353 -13.36 34.81 0.85
N HIS A 354 -12.57 34.90 -0.22
CA HIS A 354 -12.91 35.64 -1.45
C HIS A 354 -12.70 34.77 -2.70
N HIS A 355 -13.43 35.08 -3.77
CA HIS A 355 -13.42 34.33 -5.04
C HIS A 355 -12.16 34.57 -5.89
N ARG A 356 -11.39 35.61 -5.56
CA ARG A 356 -10.00 35.84 -6.00
C ARG A 356 -9.05 35.66 -4.82
N VAL A 357 -7.91 35.03 -5.06
CA VAL A 357 -6.88 34.77 -4.03
C VAL A 357 -5.48 35.10 -4.56
N LYS A 358 -4.60 35.55 -3.66
CA LYS A 358 -3.19 35.90 -3.92
C LYS A 358 -2.28 34.67 -3.90
N SER A 359 -1.16 34.74 -4.60
CA SER A 359 -0.15 33.67 -4.69
C SER A 359 0.38 33.19 -3.32
N TYR A 360 0.60 34.08 -2.35
CA TYR A 360 1.07 33.71 -1.00
C TYR A 360 0.05 32.85 -0.23
N PHE A 361 -1.25 33.01 -0.51
CA PHE A 361 -2.28 32.16 0.09
C PHE A 361 -2.23 30.77 -0.54
N LEU A 362 -2.06 30.68 -1.87
CA LEU A 362 -1.96 29.42 -2.60
C LEU A 362 -0.79 28.55 -2.14
N GLN A 363 0.36 29.17 -1.81
CA GLN A 363 1.57 28.45 -1.39
C GLN A 363 1.35 27.50 -0.20
N ASN A 364 0.44 27.83 0.71
CA ASN A 364 0.08 26.98 1.86
C ASN A 364 -0.63 25.67 1.46
N TYR A 365 -1.11 25.59 0.22
CA TYR A 365 -1.92 24.49 -0.33
C TYR A 365 -1.26 23.84 -1.54
N TYR A 366 0.03 24.08 -1.77
CA TYR A 366 0.76 23.50 -2.90
C TYR A 366 0.85 21.97 -2.79
N LYS A 367 0.53 21.30 -3.91
CA LYS A 367 0.75 19.88 -4.12
C LYS A 367 1.61 19.69 -5.36
N GLU A 368 2.59 18.78 -5.29
CA GLU A 368 3.40 18.41 -6.44
C GLU A 368 2.54 17.70 -7.51
N PRO A 369 2.45 18.20 -8.76
CA PRO A 369 1.66 17.59 -9.82
C PRO A 369 2.06 16.14 -10.13
N GLY A 370 1.07 15.25 -10.19
CA GLY A 370 1.27 13.82 -10.46
C GLY A 370 1.56 12.96 -9.21
N LYS A 371 1.67 13.54 -8.01
CA LYS A 371 1.66 12.74 -6.77
C LYS A 371 0.23 12.29 -6.42
N PRO A 372 0.04 11.05 -5.91
CA PRO A 372 -1.26 10.58 -5.45
C PRO A 372 -1.89 11.50 -4.39
N PHE A 373 -3.21 11.62 -4.40
CA PHE A 373 -3.98 12.39 -3.43
C PHE A 373 -4.26 11.55 -2.18
N TYR A 374 -4.13 12.17 -1.01
CA TYR A 374 -4.49 11.58 0.28
C TYR A 374 -5.47 12.50 1.01
N TYR A 375 -6.55 11.94 1.55
CA TYR A 375 -7.55 12.66 2.33
C TYR A 375 -7.38 12.31 3.81
N ASN A 376 -6.80 13.23 4.57
CA ASN A 376 -6.66 13.10 6.02
C ASN A 376 -8.05 13.23 6.69
N THR A 377 -8.56 12.12 7.21
CA THR A 377 -9.90 12.01 7.81
C THR A 377 -10.03 12.73 9.16
N ASN A 378 -8.92 12.93 9.88
CA ASN A 378 -8.89 13.58 11.19
C ASN A 378 -8.87 15.12 11.10
N SER A 379 -8.08 15.66 10.16
CA SER A 379 -7.93 17.11 9.94
C SER A 379 -8.77 17.65 8.77
N SER A 380 -9.44 16.77 8.03
CA SER A 380 -10.19 17.11 6.82
C SER A 380 -9.34 17.88 5.82
N ILE A 381 -8.14 17.38 5.53
CA ILE A 381 -7.19 17.96 4.56
C ILE A 381 -7.05 16.98 3.39
N LEU A 382 -7.25 17.48 2.18
CA LEU A 382 -6.89 16.77 0.95
C LEU A 382 -5.51 17.26 0.50
N SER A 383 -4.57 16.35 0.28
CA SER A 383 -3.13 16.64 0.17
C SER A 383 -2.39 15.83 -0.88
#